data_AF-A0A8T4ND37-F1
#
_entry.id   AF-A0A8T4ND37-F1
#
_cell.length_a   1.000
_cell.length_b   1.000
_cell.length_c   1.000
_cell.angle_alpha   90.00
_cell.angle_beta   90.00
_cell.angle_gamma   90.00
#
_symmetry.space_group_name_H-M   'P 1'
#
loop_
_entity.id
_entity.type
_entity.pdbx_description
1 polymer ?
#
loop_
_entity_poly.entity_id
_entity_poly.type
_entity_poly.pdbx_seq_one_letter_code
_entity_poly.pdbx_strand_id
1 'polypeptide(L)'
;MLVVVDANRLISALLSKGTVFEVFLLNKSLRTIEFIAPEYLFTEVGRNLGEIVAKTKLSSEEFSKVFEIMKEQIELIPFEDFNKFADEAKQSSPHDKDLQYFALAISRSCGLWSDESFRQQTRVEIFSTGRLLRFLKDEE
;
A
#
# COMPACT_ATOMS: atom_id res chain seq x y z
N MET A 1 13.69 3.37 3.16
CA MET A 1 12.53 3.77 3.99
C MET A 1 11.53 2.62 3.99
N LEU A 2 11.00 2.19 5.14
CA LEU A 2 10.03 1.09 5.21
C LEU A 2 8.59 1.63 5.28
N VAL A 3 7.70 1.12 4.40
CA VAL A 3 6.32 1.61 4.29
C VAL A 3 5.35 0.44 4.08
N VAL A 4 4.29 0.40 4.88
CA VAL A 4 3.15 -0.50 4.68
C VAL A 4 2.28 0.00 3.53
N VAL A 5 1.91 -0.89 2.60
CA VAL A 5 1.04 -0.56 1.46
C VAL A 5 -0.38 -1.07 1.72
N ASP A 6 -1.35 -0.17 1.71
CA ASP A 6 -2.78 -0.46 1.75
C ASP A 6 -3.29 -1.02 0.39
N ALA A 7 -4.17 -2.03 0.41
CA ALA A 7 -4.84 -2.56 -0.78
C ALA A 7 -5.46 -1.48 -1.67
N ASN A 8 -6.02 -0.42 -1.09
CA ASN A 8 -6.59 0.69 -1.84
C ASN A 8 -5.55 1.40 -2.72
N ARG A 9 -4.26 1.40 -2.32
CA ARG A 9 -3.18 1.94 -3.15
C ARG A 9 -2.96 1.05 -4.37
N LEU A 10 -2.87 -0.27 -4.17
CA LEU A 10 -2.76 -1.22 -5.28
C LEU A 10 -3.93 -1.09 -6.26
N ILE A 11 -5.15 -1.04 -5.73
CA ILE A 11 -6.37 -0.86 -6.53
C ILE A 11 -6.30 0.44 -7.34
N SER A 12 -5.90 1.55 -6.73
CA SER A 12 -5.77 2.85 -7.41
C SER A 12 -4.77 2.80 -8.57
N ALA A 13 -3.61 2.17 -8.38
CA ALA A 13 -2.62 1.97 -9.45
C ALA A 13 -3.11 1.02 -10.56
N LEU A 14 -3.96 0.04 -10.23
CA LEU A 14 -4.56 -0.88 -11.20
C LEU A 14 -5.71 -0.27 -12.01
N LEU A 15 -6.35 0.79 -11.51
CA LEU A 15 -7.42 1.50 -12.22
C LEU A 15 -6.85 2.42 -13.32
N SER A 16 -5.67 2.99 -13.12
CA SER A 16 -5.02 3.85 -14.10
C SER A 16 -3.53 4.05 -13.82
N LYS A 17 -2.74 4.40 -14.85
CA LYS A 17 -1.34 4.84 -14.71
C LYS A 17 -1.23 6.27 -14.11
N GLY A 18 -1.86 6.47 -12.95
CA GLY A 18 -1.83 7.73 -12.20
C GLY A 18 -0.62 7.84 -11.28
N THR A 19 -0.68 8.78 -10.33
CA THR A 19 0.43 9.07 -9.40
C THR A 19 0.84 7.89 -8.51
N VAL A 20 -0.11 7.02 -8.15
CA VAL A 20 0.19 5.81 -7.37
C VAL A 20 1.04 4.83 -8.19
N PHE A 21 0.70 4.65 -9.47
CA PHE A 21 1.51 3.85 -10.39
C PHE A 21 2.91 4.46 -10.59
N GLU A 22 3.00 5.80 -10.69
CA GLU A 22 4.28 6.50 -10.82
C GLU A 22 5.21 6.25 -9.62
N VAL A 23 4.69 6.20 -8.38
CA VAL A 23 5.45 5.84 -7.18
C VAL A 23 6.07 4.45 -7.32
N PHE A 24 5.28 3.44 -7.71
CA PHE A 24 5.79 2.08 -7.94
C PHE A 24 6.80 2.02 -9.08
N LEU A 25 6.60 2.80 -10.14
CA LEU A 25 7.50 2.82 -11.29
C LEU A 25 8.86 3.40 -10.93
N LEU A 26 8.89 4.55 -10.26
CA LEU A 26 10.14 5.18 -9.81
C LEU A 26 10.85 4.31 -8.77
N ASN A 27 10.12 3.77 -7.79
CA ASN A 27 10.71 2.93 -6.77
C ASN A 27 11.29 1.62 -7.34
N LYS A 28 10.73 1.06 -8.41
CA LYS A 28 11.31 -0.11 -9.09
C LYS A 28 12.74 0.13 -9.56
N SER A 29 13.05 1.36 -9.99
CA SER A 29 14.38 1.77 -10.45
C SER A 29 15.28 2.20 -9.30
N LEU A 30 14.76 3.04 -8.39
CA LEU A 30 15.55 3.67 -7.31
C LEU A 30 15.78 2.74 -6.12
N ARG A 31 14.81 1.87 -5.81
CA ARG A 31 14.82 0.94 -4.66
C ARG A 31 15.09 1.62 -3.31
N THR A 32 14.59 2.85 -3.12
CA THR A 32 14.78 3.64 -1.89
C THR A 32 13.69 3.38 -0.84
N ILE A 33 12.53 2.84 -1.27
CA ILE A 33 11.43 2.44 -0.41
C ILE A 33 11.27 0.92 -0.43
N GLU A 34 11.27 0.33 0.76
CA GLU A 34 10.91 -1.06 1.00
C GLU A 34 9.42 -1.10 1.30
N PHE A 35 8.65 -1.80 0.47
CA PHE A 35 7.21 -1.94 0.64
C PHE A 35 6.89 -3.28 1.31
N ILE A 36 6.11 -3.22 2.38
CA ILE A 36 5.56 -4.40 3.05
C ILE A 36 4.03 -4.33 3.08
N ALA A 37 3.36 -5.46 3.21
CA ALA A 37 1.92 -5.52 3.43
C ALA A 37 1.51 -6.81 4.17
N PRO A 38 0.32 -6.86 4.78
CA PRO A 38 -0.25 -8.11 5.27
C PRO A 38 -0.36 -9.17 4.17
N GLU A 39 -0.20 -10.44 4.51
CA GLU A 39 -0.36 -11.59 3.60
C GLU A 39 -1.68 -11.61 2.82
N TYR A 40 -2.73 -10.98 3.38
CA TYR A 40 -4.05 -10.90 2.77
C TYR A 40 -4.20 -9.82 1.71
N LEU A 41 -3.18 -8.98 1.47
CA LEU A 41 -3.22 -7.86 0.51
C LEU A 41 -3.80 -8.28 -0.85
N PHE A 42 -3.24 -9.31 -1.48
CA PHE A 42 -3.69 -9.75 -2.80
C PHE A 42 -5.04 -10.45 -2.77
N THR A 43 -5.43 -11.03 -1.62
CA THR A 43 -6.79 -11.56 -1.43
C THR A 43 -7.81 -10.43 -1.46
N GLU A 44 -7.52 -9.30 -0.82
CA GLU A 44 -8.38 -8.12 -0.87
C GLU A 44 -8.47 -7.49 -2.26
N VAL A 45 -7.35 -7.39 -2.97
CA VAL A 45 -7.34 -6.94 -4.37
C VAL A 45 -8.16 -7.91 -5.24
N GLY A 46 -8.00 -9.22 -5.05
CA GLY A 46 -8.72 -10.26 -5.78
C GLY A 46 -10.24 -10.21 -5.58
N ARG A 47 -10.73 -9.92 -4.36
CA ARG A 47 -12.16 -9.72 -4.08
C ARG A 47 -12.77 -8.57 -4.89
N ASN A 48 -11.97 -7.57 -5.23
CA ASN A 48 -12.40 -6.41 -6.02
C ASN A 48 -12.09 -6.55 -7.52
N LEU A 49 -11.49 -7.67 -7.97
CA LEU A 49 -10.96 -7.80 -9.33
C LEU A 49 -12.01 -7.53 -10.42
N GLY A 50 -13.24 -8.01 -10.24
CA GLY A 50 -14.33 -7.76 -11.19
C GLY A 50 -14.66 -6.27 -11.36
N GLU A 51 -14.70 -5.52 -10.25
CA GLU A 51 -14.90 -4.07 -10.29
C GLU A 51 -13.71 -3.33 -10.90
N ILE A 52 -12.49 -3.77 -10.56
CA ILE A 52 -11.26 -3.16 -11.08
C ILE A 52 -11.21 -3.32 -12.60
N VAL A 53 -11.47 -4.53 -13.12
CA VAL A 53 -11.49 -4.80 -14.57
C VAL A 53 -12.60 -4.01 -15.27
N ALA A 54 -13.76 -3.82 -14.64
CA ALA A 54 -14.84 -3.03 -15.23
C ALA A 54 -14.55 -1.52 -15.26
N LYS A 55 -13.73 -1.01 -14.34
CA LYS A 55 -13.45 0.43 -14.16
C LYS A 55 -12.08 0.87 -14.69
N THR A 56 -11.15 -0.08 -14.90
CA THR A 56 -9.79 0.23 -15.31
C THR A 56 -9.75 0.82 -16.71
N LYS A 57 -8.82 1.75 -16.93
CA LYS A 57 -8.52 2.35 -18.24
C LYS A 57 -7.40 1.61 -18.98
N LEU A 58 -6.91 0.50 -18.41
CA LEU A 58 -5.78 -0.28 -18.93
C LEU A 58 -6.26 -1.38 -19.87
N SER A 59 -5.45 -1.72 -20.88
CA SER A 59 -5.61 -2.98 -21.61
C SER A 59 -5.34 -4.17 -20.68
N SER A 60 -5.75 -5.38 -21.08
CA SER A 60 -5.47 -6.60 -20.30
C SER A 60 -3.97 -6.86 -20.16
N GLU A 61 -3.18 -6.58 -21.21
CA GLU A 61 -1.72 -6.70 -21.16
C GLU A 61 -1.11 -5.64 -20.25
N GLU A 62 -1.60 -4.40 -20.29
CA GLU A 62 -1.13 -3.33 -19.42
C GLU A 62 -1.45 -3.62 -17.97
N PHE A 63 -2.68 -4.06 -17.67
CA PHE A 63 -3.10 -4.45 -16.34
C PHE A 63 -2.17 -5.51 -15.74
N SER A 64 -1.90 -6.56 -16.52
CA SER A 64 -1.02 -7.66 -16.10
C SER A 64 0.39 -7.16 -15.79
N LYS A 65 0.97 -6.33 -16.67
CA LYS A 65 2.30 -5.74 -16.46
C LYS A 65 2.36 -4.85 -15.22
N VAL A 66 1.33 -4.01 -15.03
CA VAL A 66 1.23 -3.10 -13.89
C VAL A 66 1.11 -3.89 -12.59
N PHE A 67 0.30 -4.95 -12.58
CA PHE A 67 0.15 -5.83 -11.43
C PHE A 67 1.46 -6.54 -11.05
N GLU A 68 2.17 -7.10 -12.02
CA GLU A 68 3.47 -7.75 -11.77
C GLU A 68 4.52 -6.77 -11.23
N ILE A 69 4.60 -5.54 -11.78
CA ILE A 69 5.50 -4.49 -11.26
C ILE A 69 5.26 -4.20 -9.78
N MET A 70 4.00 -4.17 -9.35
CA MET A 70 3.65 -3.92 -7.94
C MET A 70 3.97 -5.13 -7.08
N LYS A 71 3.61 -6.33 -7.54
CA LYS A 71 3.79 -7.57 -6.79
C LYS A 71 5.26 -7.87 -6.49
N GLU A 72 6.15 -7.62 -7.44
CA GLU A 72 7.60 -7.81 -7.28
C GLU A 72 8.24 -6.91 -6.21
N GLN A 73 7.59 -5.81 -5.84
CA GLN A 73 8.14 -4.80 -4.92
C GLN A 73 7.63 -4.94 -3.48
N ILE A 74 6.61 -5.77 -3.24
CA ILE A 74 5.92 -5.84 -1.95
C ILE A 74 6.22 -7.16 -1.26
N GLU A 75 6.83 -7.06 -0.10
CA GLU A 75 7.00 -8.20 0.79
C GLU A 75 5.72 -8.43 1.61
N LEU A 76 5.21 -9.66 1.59
CA LEU A 76 4.03 -10.05 2.35
C LEU A 76 4.43 -10.57 3.72
N ILE A 77 3.84 -10.00 4.76
CA ILE A 77 4.10 -10.34 6.16
C ILE A 77 2.92 -11.19 6.69
N PRO A 78 3.19 -12.39 7.25
CA PRO A 78 2.16 -13.21 7.88
C PRO A 78 1.45 -12.49 9.03
N PHE A 79 0.14 -12.68 9.16
CA PHE A 79 -0.63 -12.00 10.22
C PHE A 79 -0.19 -12.40 11.63
N GLU A 80 0.26 -13.64 11.80
CA GLU A 80 0.79 -14.14 13.08
C GLU A 80 1.99 -13.35 13.62
N ASP A 81 2.77 -12.70 12.75
CA ASP A 81 3.94 -11.91 13.16
C ASP A 81 3.55 -10.61 13.88
N PHE A 82 2.36 -10.08 13.61
CA PHE A 82 1.93 -8.76 14.07
C PHE A 82 0.55 -8.72 14.72
N ASN A 83 -0.18 -9.84 14.80
CA ASN A 83 -1.52 -9.91 15.38
C ASN A 83 -1.60 -9.39 16.83
N LYS A 84 -0.52 -9.50 17.61
CA LYS A 84 -0.42 -8.98 18.98
C LYS A 84 -0.62 -7.46 19.07
N PHE A 85 -0.44 -6.73 17.97
CA PHE A 85 -0.65 -5.29 17.88
C PHE A 85 -2.06 -4.92 17.39
N ALA A 86 -2.94 -5.89 17.12
CA ALA A 86 -4.29 -5.65 16.63
C ALA A 86 -5.11 -4.77 17.60
N ASP A 87 -5.02 -5.01 18.91
CA ASP A 87 -5.78 -4.24 19.90
C ASP A 87 -5.26 -2.81 20.05
N GLU A 88 -3.95 -2.61 19.87
CA GLU A 88 -3.36 -1.27 19.81
C GLU A 88 -3.80 -0.53 18.53
N ALA A 89 -3.80 -1.23 17.40
CA ALA A 89 -4.24 -0.70 16.13
C ALA A 89 -5.73 -0.26 16.15
N LYS A 90 -6.61 -0.96 16.87
CA LYS A 90 -8.03 -0.56 17.03
C LYS A 90 -8.21 0.86 17.56
N GLN A 91 -7.29 1.35 18.37
CA GLN A 91 -7.39 2.69 18.96
C GLN A 91 -7.04 3.79 17.96
N SER A 92 -6.29 3.44 16.90
CA SER A 92 -5.76 4.38 15.90
C SER A 92 -6.40 4.20 14.52
N SER A 93 -6.97 3.03 14.24
CA SER A 93 -7.58 2.69 12.95
C SER A 93 -8.99 3.27 12.83
N PRO A 94 -9.34 3.94 11.73
CA PRO A 94 -10.69 4.47 11.52
C PRO A 94 -11.70 3.37 11.16
N HIS A 95 -11.25 2.26 10.58
CA HIS A 95 -12.09 1.14 10.17
C HIS A 95 -11.43 -0.21 10.44
N ASP A 96 -12.25 -1.24 10.64
CA ASP A 96 -11.76 -2.61 10.93
C ASP A 96 -10.93 -3.20 9.79
N LYS A 97 -11.25 -2.86 8.53
CA LYS A 97 -10.49 -3.32 7.36
C LYS A 97 -9.07 -2.75 7.31
N ASP A 98 -8.85 -1.57 7.89
CA ASP A 98 -7.57 -0.87 7.87
C ASP A 98 -6.67 -1.31 9.04
N LEU A 99 -7.26 -2.00 10.03
CA LEU A 99 -6.61 -2.41 11.28
C LEU A 99 -5.34 -3.23 11.05
N GLN A 100 -5.36 -4.17 10.10
CA GLN A 100 -4.20 -5.01 9.81
C GLN A 100 -3.00 -4.20 9.27
N TYR A 101 -3.26 -3.14 8.50
CA TYR A 101 -2.22 -2.27 7.97
C TYR A 101 -1.60 -1.42 9.08
N PHE A 102 -2.43 -0.92 10.00
CA PHE A 102 -1.96 -0.24 11.21
C PHE A 102 -1.18 -1.16 12.14
N ALA A 103 -1.68 -2.35 12.42
CA ALA A 103 -1.02 -3.32 13.28
C ALA A 103 0.36 -3.68 12.72
N LEU A 104 0.47 -3.89 11.41
CA LEU A 104 1.75 -4.13 10.76
C LEU A 104 2.68 -2.91 10.89
N ALA A 105 2.19 -1.70 10.60
CA ALA A 105 2.99 -0.48 10.68
C ALA A 105 3.52 -0.21 12.11
N ILE A 106 2.68 -0.44 13.12
CA ILE A 106 3.06 -0.37 14.53
C ILE A 106 4.12 -1.43 14.85
N SER A 107 3.89 -2.68 14.44
CA SER A 107 4.79 -3.80 14.74
C SER A 107 6.21 -3.61 14.20
N ARG A 108 6.33 -2.96 13.03
CA ARG A 108 7.60 -2.66 12.37
C ARG A 108 8.09 -1.23 12.62
N SER A 109 7.35 -0.44 13.40
CA SER A 109 7.64 0.97 13.69
C SER A 109 7.93 1.77 12.41
N CYS A 110 7.08 1.61 11.39
CA CYS A 110 7.29 2.15 10.06
C CYS A 110 6.09 2.97 9.57
N GLY A 111 6.22 3.55 8.37
CA GLY A 111 5.16 4.35 7.76
C GLY A 111 4.01 3.50 7.22
N LEU A 112 2.86 4.13 7.02
CA LEU A 112 1.72 3.58 6.27
C LEU A 112 1.40 4.48 5.08
N TRP A 113 1.36 3.90 3.89
CA TRP A 113 0.88 4.57 2.69
C TRP A 113 -0.63 4.45 2.58
N SER A 114 -1.33 5.51 2.96
CA SER A 114 -2.78 5.63 2.81
C SER A 114 -3.21 7.10 2.65
N ASP A 115 -4.50 7.34 2.40
CA ASP A 115 -5.04 8.69 2.18
C ASP A 115 -5.25 9.49 3.47
N GLU A 116 -5.76 10.72 3.37
CA GLU A 116 -5.73 11.71 4.46
C GLU A 116 -6.63 11.41 5.67
N SER A 117 -7.56 10.45 5.55
CA SER A 117 -8.51 10.08 6.62
C SER A 117 -7.84 9.51 7.87
N PHE A 118 -6.54 9.21 7.82
CA PHE A 118 -5.77 8.56 8.88
C PHE A 118 -4.92 9.53 9.72
N ARG A 119 -5.03 10.85 9.52
CA ARG A 119 -4.17 11.87 10.15
C ARG A 119 -4.55 12.27 11.58
N GLN A 120 -5.64 11.76 12.13
CA GLN A 120 -6.07 12.09 13.51
C GLN A 120 -5.27 11.33 14.57
N GLN A 121 -4.61 10.23 14.20
CA GLN A 121 -3.73 9.47 15.09
C GLN A 121 -2.25 9.86 14.88
N THR A 122 -1.44 9.71 15.93
CA THR A 122 -0.01 10.08 15.94
C THR A 122 0.92 8.87 16.06
N ARG A 123 0.36 7.65 16.13
CA ARG A 123 1.11 6.42 16.39
C ARG A 123 1.87 5.92 15.18
N VAL A 124 1.32 6.11 13.99
CA VAL A 124 1.87 5.67 12.71
C VAL A 124 2.02 6.88 11.80
N GLU A 125 3.20 7.01 11.19
CA GLU A 125 3.42 8.05 10.19
C GLU A 125 2.66 7.72 8.89
N ILE A 126 1.76 8.63 8.50
CA ILE A 126 0.99 8.47 7.26
C ILE A 126 1.69 9.17 6.10
N PHE A 127 1.95 8.40 5.05
CA PHE A 127 2.49 8.90 3.79
C PHE A 127 1.38 9.02 2.76
N SER A 128 1.14 10.23 2.26
CA SER A 128 0.32 10.42 1.06
C SER A 128 1.10 10.04 -0.19
N THR A 129 0.39 9.70 -1.27
CA THR A 129 1.02 9.42 -2.57
C THR A 129 1.92 10.57 -3.04
N GLY A 130 1.46 11.82 -2.87
CA GLY A 130 2.25 12.99 -3.25
C GLY A 130 3.53 13.16 -2.43
N ARG A 131 3.52 12.75 -1.14
CA ARG A 131 4.72 12.79 -0.29
C ARG A 131 5.74 11.74 -0.73
N LEU A 132 5.31 10.50 -0.99
CA LEU A 132 6.21 9.45 -1.49
C LEU A 132 6.76 9.79 -2.87
N LEU A 133 5.93 10.34 -3.74
CA LEU A 133 6.37 10.73 -5.08
C LEU A 133 7.43 11.83 -5.04
N ARG A 134 7.25 12.84 -4.17
CA ARG A 134 8.26 13.89 -3.97
C ARG A 134 9.55 13.30 -3.42
N PHE A 135 9.46 12.46 -2.38
CA PHE A 135 10.62 11.77 -1.81
C PHE A 135 11.40 11.01 -2.89
N LEU A 136 10.73 10.27 -3.77
CA LEU A 136 11.40 9.53 -4.85
C LEU A 136 12.04 10.45 -5.89
N LYS A 137 11.41 11.59 -6.22
CA LYS A 137 11.96 12.56 -7.19
C LYS A 137 13.15 13.35 -6.67
N ASP A 138 13.23 13.54 -5.36
CA ASP A 138 14.39 14.19 -4.73
C ASP A 138 15.61 13.24 -4.69
N GLU A 139 15.41 11.92 -4.88
CA GLU A 139 16.43 10.87 -4.91
C GLU A 139 16.84 10.45 -6.34
N GLU A 140 16.22 11.02 -7.37
CA GLU A 140 16.55 10.82 -8.80
C GLU A 140 17.71 11.72 -9.24
#